data_AF-A0AAU1JFA5-F1
#
_entry.id   AF-A0AAU1JFA5-F1
#
_cell.length_a   1.000
_cell.length_b   1.000
_cell.length_c   1.000
_cell.angle_alpha   90.00
_cell.angle_beta   90.00
_cell.angle_gamma   90.00
#
_symmetry.space_group_name_H-M   'P 1'
#
loop_
_entity.id
_entity.type
_entity.pdbx_description
1 polymer ?
#
loop_
_entity_poly.entity_id
_entity_poly.type
_entity_poly.pdbx_seq_one_letter_code
_entity_poly.pdbx_strand_id
1 'polypeptide(L)'
;MLHLLTAPHTARTVRGLLSTVADAVRSVVAPAALVVDQTHQAPTTAPDPTDVYSAEELPTVETIEAAAREYDRAADQARRADRGKRAAKKVLDKLPTGAYGTWRVFRTPSSRQTPDLAEITRIFKANGLGPVPMKPCAPSLKVERVEAPAVDGAELAAVAA
;
A
#
# COMPACT_ATOMS: atom_id res chain seq x y z
N MET A 1 10.52 66.17 -19.34
CA MET A 1 10.86 65.27 -20.47
C MET A 1 10.46 63.86 -20.09
N LEU A 2 9.54 63.27 -20.86
CA LEU A 2 9.00 61.92 -20.70
C LEU A 2 9.94 60.89 -21.32
N HIS A 3 10.25 59.81 -20.60
CA HIS A 3 10.74 58.53 -21.15
C HIS A 3 10.00 57.42 -20.37
N LEU A 4 8.77 57.09 -20.75
CA LEU A 4 8.36 56.06 -21.72
C LEU A 4 8.86 54.65 -21.39
N LEU A 5 7.87 53.84 -20.99
CA LEU A 5 7.85 52.41 -20.70
C LEU A 5 8.41 51.55 -21.83
N THR A 6 9.21 50.55 -21.50
CA THR A 6 9.41 49.35 -22.34
C THR A 6 9.42 48.10 -21.46
N ALA A 7 8.23 47.50 -21.32
CA ALA A 7 8.08 46.13 -20.87
C ALA A 7 8.27 45.20 -22.08
N PRO A 8 9.09 44.13 -22.01
CA PRO A 8 9.04 43.08 -23.01
C PRO A 8 7.84 42.18 -22.73
N HIS A 9 6.91 42.18 -23.68
CA HIS A 9 5.70 41.39 -23.69
C HIS A 9 5.96 39.88 -23.67
N THR A 10 5.07 39.21 -22.94
CA THR A 10 4.82 37.78 -22.80
C THR A 10 4.69 37.05 -24.15
N ALA A 11 5.76 36.41 -24.60
CA ALA A 11 5.70 35.35 -25.60
C ALA A 11 5.49 33.99 -24.90
N ARG A 12 4.29 33.74 -24.36
CA ARG A 12 3.89 32.37 -23.96
C ARG A 12 3.44 31.63 -25.22
N THR A 13 4.38 30.86 -25.75
CA THR A 13 4.25 29.98 -26.91
C THR A 13 3.10 28.99 -26.75
N VAL A 14 2.23 28.92 -27.77
CA VAL A 14 1.16 27.92 -27.97
C VAL A 14 1.64 26.47 -27.77
N ARG A 15 2.94 26.22 -27.96
CA ARG A 15 3.61 24.95 -27.71
C ARG A 15 3.50 24.47 -26.25
N GLY A 16 3.46 25.38 -25.28
CA GLY A 16 3.30 25.05 -23.86
C GLY A 16 1.88 24.59 -23.50
N LEU A 17 0.86 25.08 -24.21
CA LEU A 17 -0.53 24.65 -23.99
C LEU A 17 -0.77 23.24 -24.57
N LEU A 18 -0.16 22.92 -25.71
CA LEU A 18 -0.24 21.57 -26.28
C LEU A 18 0.48 20.53 -25.41
N SER A 19 1.62 20.88 -24.79
CA SER A 19 2.30 19.96 -23.86
C SER A 19 1.48 19.73 -22.59
N THR A 20 0.80 20.74 -22.05
CA THR A 20 -0.05 20.54 -20.87
C THR A 20 -1.26 19.64 -21.12
N VAL A 21 -1.83 19.67 -22.33
CA VAL A 21 -2.94 18.77 -22.70
C VAL A 21 -2.42 17.34 -22.92
N ALA A 22 -1.28 17.18 -23.58
CA ALA A 22 -0.66 15.87 -23.79
C ALA A 22 -0.24 15.21 -22.45
N ASP A 23 0.31 15.99 -21.51
CA ASP A 23 0.66 15.51 -20.17
C ASP A 23 -0.59 15.19 -19.35
N ALA A 24 -1.68 15.94 -19.49
CA ALA A 24 -2.95 15.63 -18.84
C ALA A 24 -3.57 14.33 -19.37
N VAL A 25 -3.57 14.09 -20.68
CA VAL A 25 -4.07 12.83 -21.26
C VAL A 25 -3.17 11.66 -20.86
N ARG A 26 -1.84 11.82 -20.92
CA ARG A 26 -0.89 10.81 -20.48
C ARG A 26 -1.02 10.50 -18.98
N SER A 27 -1.31 11.51 -18.17
CA SER A 27 -1.56 11.37 -16.73
C SER A 27 -2.86 10.64 -16.39
N VAL A 28 -3.83 10.54 -17.32
CA VAL A 28 -5.08 9.79 -17.12
C VAL A 28 -4.97 8.38 -17.70
N VAL A 29 -4.29 8.23 -18.85
CA VAL A 29 -4.10 6.93 -19.52
C VAL A 29 -3.07 6.07 -18.78
N ALA A 30 -1.98 6.65 -18.27
CA ALA A 30 -0.96 5.91 -17.52
C ALA A 30 -1.49 5.21 -16.25
N PRO A 31 -2.30 5.83 -15.38
CA PRO A 31 -2.88 5.13 -14.24
C PRO A 31 -3.94 4.11 -14.65
N ALA A 32 -4.70 4.35 -15.73
CA ALA A 32 -5.70 3.39 -16.20
C ALA A 32 -5.06 2.08 -16.71
N ALA A 33 -3.95 2.17 -17.44
CA ALA A 33 -3.22 0.99 -17.90
C ALA A 33 -2.68 0.12 -16.73
N LEU A 34 -2.21 0.74 -15.65
CA LEU A 34 -1.74 0.03 -14.46
C LEU A 34 -2.85 -0.71 -13.70
N VAL A 35 -4.08 -0.20 -13.76
CA VAL A 35 -5.25 -0.84 -13.12
C VAL A 35 -5.75 -2.03 -13.95
N VAL A 36 -5.68 -1.96 -15.28
CA VAL A 36 -6.10 -3.04 -16.18
C VAL A 36 -5.15 -4.25 -16.09
N ASP A 37 -3.85 -4.03 -15.96
CA ASP A 37 -2.88 -5.13 -15.77
C ASP A 37 -3.08 -5.88 -14.43
N GLN A 38 -3.52 -5.18 -13.37
CA GLN A 38 -3.80 -5.82 -12.08
C GLN A 38 -5.04 -6.72 -12.11
N THR A 39 -6.02 -6.45 -12.99
CA THR A 39 -7.24 -7.27 -13.08
C THR A 39 -7.05 -8.60 -13.81
N HIS A 40 -5.98 -8.77 -14.59
CA HIS A 40 -5.74 -10.01 -15.37
C HIS A 40 -4.72 -10.97 -14.75
N GLN A 41 -4.08 -10.59 -13.65
CA GLN A 41 -3.13 -11.47 -12.98
C GLN A 41 -3.92 -12.41 -12.05
N ALA A 42 -4.10 -13.67 -12.49
CA ALA A 42 -4.65 -14.71 -11.64
C ALA A 42 -3.89 -14.74 -10.31
N PRO A 43 -4.57 -14.77 -9.15
CA PRO A 43 -3.89 -14.76 -7.86
C PRO A 43 -3.02 -16.01 -7.78
N THR A 44 -1.70 -15.81 -7.86
CA THR A 44 -0.75 -16.89 -7.58
C THR A 44 -0.78 -17.14 -6.09
N THR A 45 -1.53 -18.15 -5.68
CA THR A 45 -1.63 -18.59 -4.28
C THR A 45 -0.26 -19.01 -3.77
N ALA A 46 0.15 -18.45 -2.64
CA ALA A 46 1.38 -18.87 -1.96
C ALA A 46 1.22 -20.32 -1.45
N PRO A 47 2.31 -21.07 -1.27
CA PRO A 47 2.23 -22.36 -0.62
C PRO A 47 1.62 -22.20 0.77
N ASP A 48 0.78 -23.16 1.15
CA ASP A 48 0.18 -23.21 2.48
C ASP A 48 1.25 -23.24 3.57
N PRO A 49 0.95 -22.71 4.78
CA PRO A 49 1.87 -22.81 5.89
C PRO A 49 2.18 -24.27 6.22
N THR A 50 3.31 -24.52 6.91
CA THR A 50 3.71 -25.89 7.27
C THR A 50 2.81 -26.48 8.37
N ASP A 51 2.08 -25.64 9.09
CA ASP A 51 1.25 -25.99 10.25
C ASP A 51 -0.23 -25.69 9.92
N VAL A 52 -0.81 -26.48 9.04
CA VAL A 52 -2.22 -26.40 8.63
C VAL A 52 -3.00 -27.48 9.37
N TYR A 53 -4.19 -27.14 9.87
CA TYR A 53 -5.09 -28.10 10.48
C TYR A 53 -5.37 -29.28 9.55
N SER A 54 -5.26 -30.50 10.09
CA SER A 54 -5.80 -31.68 9.41
C SER A 54 -7.33 -31.65 9.38
N ALA A 55 -7.94 -32.46 8.51
CA ALA A 55 -9.40 -32.47 8.35
C ALA A 55 -10.16 -32.81 9.65
N GLU A 56 -9.54 -33.60 10.54
CA GLU A 56 -10.11 -34.00 11.83
C GLU A 56 -9.95 -32.92 12.91
N GLU A 57 -8.99 -32.01 12.73
CA GLU A 57 -8.69 -30.91 13.65
C GLU A 57 -9.34 -29.58 13.21
N LEU A 58 -10.05 -29.58 12.08
CA LEU A 58 -10.71 -28.38 11.59
C LEU A 58 -11.74 -27.88 12.61
N PRO A 59 -11.60 -26.62 13.07
CA PRO A 59 -12.61 -26.03 13.95
C PRO A 59 -13.94 -25.92 13.21
N THR A 60 -15.02 -25.80 13.97
CA THR A 60 -16.36 -25.63 13.39
C THR A 60 -16.40 -24.40 12.47
N VAL A 61 -17.21 -24.47 11.42
CA VAL A 61 -17.38 -23.35 10.46
C VAL A 61 -17.73 -22.05 11.18
N GLU A 62 -18.61 -22.11 12.18
CA GLU A 62 -18.97 -20.96 13.02
C GLU A 62 -17.76 -20.31 13.71
N THR A 63 -16.81 -21.13 14.18
CA THR A 63 -15.57 -20.67 14.81
C THR A 63 -14.68 -19.98 13.79
N ILE A 64 -14.54 -20.55 12.59
CA ILE A 64 -13.76 -19.95 11.48
C ILE A 64 -14.37 -18.61 11.07
N GLU A 65 -15.70 -18.55 10.91
CA GLU A 65 -16.41 -17.32 10.54
C GLU A 65 -16.36 -16.25 11.63
N ALA A 66 -16.45 -16.64 12.90
CA ALA A 66 -16.29 -15.73 14.03
C ALA A 66 -14.87 -15.14 14.04
N ALA A 67 -13.85 -15.99 13.87
CA ALA A 67 -12.46 -15.55 13.79
C ALA A 67 -12.21 -14.63 12.59
N ALA A 68 -12.74 -14.96 11.40
CA ALA A 68 -12.60 -14.14 10.20
C ALA A 68 -13.25 -12.75 10.35
N ARG A 69 -14.46 -12.69 10.93
CA ARG A 69 -15.15 -11.41 11.22
C ARG A 69 -14.36 -10.55 12.20
N GLU A 70 -13.81 -11.16 13.24
CA GLU A 70 -13.02 -10.42 14.24
C GLU A 70 -11.69 -9.92 13.64
N TYR A 71 -11.01 -10.76 12.84
CA TYR A 71 -9.81 -10.37 12.10
C TYR A 71 -10.07 -9.16 11.20
N ASP A 72 -11.15 -9.17 10.43
CA ASP A 72 -11.49 -8.07 9.52
C ASP A 72 -11.71 -6.74 10.29
N ARG A 73 -12.50 -6.78 11.36
CA ARG A 73 -12.73 -5.62 12.24
C ARG A 73 -11.43 -5.07 12.84
N ALA A 74 -10.59 -5.96 13.38
CA ALA A 74 -9.33 -5.59 14.00
C ALA A 74 -8.35 -4.99 12.96
N ALA A 75 -8.25 -5.58 11.77
CA ALA A 75 -7.44 -5.07 10.68
C ALA A 75 -7.88 -3.65 10.28
N ASP A 76 -9.19 -3.42 10.21
CA ASP A 76 -9.76 -2.13 9.89
C ASP A 76 -9.50 -1.06 10.96
N GLN A 77 -9.64 -1.42 12.22
CA GLN A 77 -9.29 -0.56 13.34
C GLN A 77 -7.80 -0.20 13.32
N ALA A 78 -6.92 -1.18 13.08
CA ALA A 78 -5.48 -0.94 12.97
C ALA A 78 -5.15 0.03 11.83
N ARG A 79 -5.77 -0.14 10.65
CA ARG A 79 -5.59 0.80 9.52
C ARG A 79 -6.05 2.22 9.86
N ARG A 80 -7.20 2.38 10.55
CA ARG A 80 -7.70 3.70 10.99
C ARG A 80 -6.72 4.34 11.98
N ALA A 81 -6.26 3.57 12.97
CA ALA A 81 -5.28 4.02 13.95
C ALA A 81 -3.97 4.45 13.29
N ASP A 82 -3.46 3.67 12.33
CA ASP A 82 -2.25 3.98 11.57
C ASP A 82 -2.39 5.27 10.75
N ARG A 83 -3.53 5.48 10.09
CA ARG A 83 -3.81 6.74 9.38
C ARG A 83 -3.84 7.92 10.35
N GLY A 84 -4.51 7.77 11.49
CA GLY A 84 -4.52 8.78 12.55
C GLY A 84 -3.12 9.11 13.07
N LYS A 85 -2.31 8.09 13.35
CA LYS A 85 -0.91 8.24 13.78
C LYS A 85 -0.06 8.95 12.73
N ARG A 86 -0.19 8.60 11.45
CA ARG A 86 0.53 9.28 10.35
C ARG A 86 0.13 10.75 10.25
N ALA A 87 -1.16 11.06 10.35
CA ALA A 87 -1.65 12.44 10.31
C ALA A 87 -1.12 13.26 11.49
N ALA A 88 -1.23 12.73 12.72
CA ALA A 88 -0.69 13.39 13.92
C ALA A 88 0.83 13.61 13.82
N LYS A 89 1.58 12.60 13.37
CA LYS A 89 3.03 12.67 13.22
C LYS A 89 3.47 13.79 12.26
N LYS A 90 2.73 14.06 11.18
CA LYS A 90 3.03 15.18 10.26
C LYS A 90 3.05 16.54 10.95
N VAL A 91 2.25 16.71 12.01
CA VAL A 91 2.23 17.94 12.82
C VAL A 91 3.33 17.88 13.86
N LEU A 92 3.40 16.79 14.64
CA LEU A 92 4.35 16.66 15.75
C LEU A 92 5.81 16.64 15.30
N ASP A 93 6.14 16.18 14.09
CA ASP A 93 7.51 16.18 13.56
C ASP A 93 8.05 17.59 13.26
N LYS A 94 7.17 18.58 13.08
CA LYS A 94 7.56 19.97 12.83
C LYS A 94 7.76 20.79 14.10
N LEU A 95 7.39 20.23 15.25
CA LEU A 95 7.50 20.92 16.53
C LEU A 95 8.92 20.77 17.11
N PRO A 96 9.51 21.85 17.65
CA PRO A 96 10.68 21.73 18.49
C PRO A 96 10.34 20.96 19.78
N THR A 97 11.38 20.50 20.47
CA THR A 97 11.25 19.92 21.81
C THR A 97 10.64 20.96 22.75
N GLY A 98 9.59 20.61 23.48
CA GLY A 98 8.88 21.54 24.36
C GLY A 98 7.59 20.97 24.95
N ALA A 99 6.88 21.78 25.74
CA ALA A 99 5.57 21.45 26.29
C ALA A 99 4.46 22.21 25.54
N TYR A 100 3.38 21.51 25.22
CA TYR A 100 2.23 21.99 24.47
C TYR A 100 0.94 21.57 25.21
N GLY A 101 0.44 22.44 26.08
CA GLY A 101 -0.66 22.09 27.00
C GLY A 101 -0.27 20.94 27.91
N THR A 102 -1.07 19.88 27.92
CA THR A 102 -0.82 18.67 28.72
C THR A 102 0.25 17.74 28.13
N TRP A 103 0.75 18.01 26.92
CA TRP A 103 1.64 17.11 26.19
C TRP A 103 3.07 17.64 26.11
N ARG A 104 4.07 16.77 26.26
CA ARG A 104 5.50 17.12 26.11
C ARG A 104 6.09 16.39 24.91
N VAL A 105 6.76 17.13 24.03
CA VAL A 105 7.45 16.61 22.83
C VAL A 105 8.96 16.59 23.10
N PHE A 106 9.60 15.45 22.90
CA PHE A 106 11.04 15.27 22.99
C PHE A 106 11.55 14.26 21.96
N ARG A 107 12.84 14.34 21.64
CA ARG A 107 13.51 13.45 20.67
C ARG A 107 14.59 12.65 21.40
N THR A 108 14.57 11.34 21.20
CA THR A 108 15.55 10.42 21.77
C THR A 108 16.30 9.74 20.62
N PRO A 109 17.65 9.77 20.58
CA PRO A 109 18.40 9.04 19.57
C PRO A 109 18.18 7.54 19.74
N SER A 110 18.00 6.82 18.63
CA SER A 110 17.92 5.36 18.63
C SER A 110 19.32 4.76 18.69
N SER A 111 19.52 3.74 19.53
CA SER A 111 20.74 2.92 19.53
C SER A 111 20.78 1.89 18.39
N ARG A 112 19.65 1.67 17.71
CA ARG A 112 19.56 0.75 16.57
C ARG A 112 20.16 1.41 15.33
N GLN A 113 21.06 0.68 14.66
CA GLN A 113 21.59 1.04 13.35
C GLN A 113 20.82 0.27 12.26
N THR A 114 20.56 0.92 11.13
CA THR A 114 19.90 0.30 9.96
C THR A 114 20.90 0.27 8.82
N PRO A 115 20.99 -0.83 8.04
CA PRO A 115 21.85 -0.87 6.86
C PRO A 115 21.54 0.27 5.89
N ASP A 116 22.58 0.95 5.41
CA ASP A 116 22.42 1.96 4.38
C ASP A 116 22.29 1.28 3.01
N LEU A 117 21.05 1.12 2.56
CA LEU A 117 20.75 0.49 1.27
C LEU A 117 21.32 1.29 0.08
N ALA A 118 21.41 2.61 0.17
CA ALA A 118 21.93 3.43 -0.92
C ALA A 118 23.44 3.18 -1.07
N GLU A 119 24.15 3.15 0.04
CA GLU A 119 25.58 2.86 0.05
C GLU A 119 25.88 1.42 -0.37
N ILE A 120 25.11 0.45 0.12
CA ILE A 120 25.22 -0.96 -0.30
C ILE A 120 24.99 -1.08 -1.81
N THR A 121 23.95 -0.43 -2.34
CA THR A 121 23.66 -0.46 -3.78
C THR A 121 24.78 0.17 -4.60
N ARG A 122 25.36 1.29 -4.11
CA ARG A 122 26.53 1.94 -4.74
C ARG A 122 27.71 1.00 -4.80
N ILE A 123 28.03 0.29 -3.71
CA ILE A 123 29.12 -0.68 -3.63
C ILE A 123 28.89 -1.86 -4.59
N PHE A 124 27.69 -2.44 -4.59
CA PHE A 124 27.34 -3.56 -5.48
C PHE A 124 27.48 -3.18 -6.96
N LYS A 125 27.00 -1.99 -7.33
CA LYS A 125 27.13 -1.45 -8.68
C LYS A 125 28.59 -1.18 -9.05
N ALA A 126 29.37 -0.55 -8.16
CA ALA A 126 30.76 -0.20 -8.42
C ALA A 126 31.66 -1.43 -8.61
N ASN A 127 31.35 -2.54 -7.96
CA ASN A 127 32.13 -3.78 -8.02
C ASN A 127 31.58 -4.79 -9.05
N GLY A 128 30.57 -4.44 -9.84
CA GLY A 128 30.00 -5.34 -10.85
C GLY A 128 29.34 -6.60 -10.28
N LEU A 129 28.87 -6.55 -9.02
CA LEU A 129 28.33 -7.71 -8.30
C LEU A 129 26.85 -8.03 -8.64
N GLY A 130 26.24 -7.25 -9.53
CA GLY A 130 24.82 -7.39 -9.87
C GLY A 130 23.88 -6.76 -8.83
N PRO A 131 22.59 -7.17 -8.78
CA PRO A 131 21.61 -6.61 -7.84
C PRO A 131 21.93 -7.02 -6.40
N VAL A 132 21.54 -6.18 -5.43
CA VAL A 132 21.65 -6.51 -4.01
C VAL A 132 20.80 -7.75 -3.72
N PRO A 133 21.36 -8.80 -3.11
CA PRO A 133 20.62 -10.02 -2.82
C PRO A 133 19.51 -9.73 -1.82
N MET A 134 18.27 -10.04 -2.23
CA MET A 134 17.07 -9.86 -1.42
C MET A 134 16.50 -11.21 -1.03
N LYS A 135 16.06 -11.35 0.21
CA LYS A 135 15.26 -12.51 0.64
C LYS A 135 13.81 -12.30 0.16
N PRO A 136 13.11 -13.35 -0.32
CA PRO A 136 11.68 -13.23 -0.57
C PRO A 136 10.93 -12.85 0.71
N CYS A 137 9.94 -11.96 0.56
CA CYS A 137 9.05 -11.60 1.67
C CYS A 137 8.22 -12.82 2.09
N ALA A 138 7.94 -12.93 3.38
CA ALA A 138 7.00 -13.93 3.88
C ALA A 138 5.60 -13.68 3.28
N PRO A 139 4.81 -14.74 3.04
CA PRO A 139 3.44 -14.60 2.55
C PRO A 139 2.58 -13.85 3.58
N SER A 140 1.72 -12.96 3.10
CA SER A 140 0.78 -12.20 3.92
C SER A 140 -0.59 -12.87 3.94
N LEU A 141 -1.19 -13.01 5.13
CA LEU A 141 -2.57 -13.48 5.27
C LEU A 141 -3.55 -12.45 4.67
N LYS A 142 -4.36 -12.91 3.71
CA LYS A 142 -5.50 -12.18 3.17
C LYS A 142 -6.77 -12.96 3.47
N VAL A 143 -7.78 -12.27 4.01
CA VAL A 143 -9.09 -12.82 4.31
C VAL A 143 -10.11 -11.97 3.57
N GLU A 144 -10.90 -12.60 2.72
CA GLU A 144 -11.93 -11.95 1.90
C GLU A 144 -13.26 -12.67 2.13
N ARG A 145 -14.36 -11.91 2.15
CA ARG A 145 -15.70 -12.48 2.28
C ARG A 145 -16.16 -12.94 0.90
N VAL A 146 -16.45 -14.23 0.76
CA VAL A 146 -17.03 -14.79 -0.45
C VAL A 146 -18.55 -14.68 -0.36
N GLU A 147 -19.20 -14.11 -1.38
CA GLU A 147 -20.65 -14.22 -1.56
C GLU A 147 -20.98 -15.61 -2.11
N ALA A 148 -21.78 -16.39 -1.39
CA ALA A 148 -22.19 -17.70 -1.87
C ALA A 148 -23.15 -17.55 -3.07
N PRO A 149 -22.97 -18.27 -4.18
CA PRO A 149 -24.01 -18.39 -5.18
C PRO A 149 -25.23 -19.06 -4.54
N ALA A 150 -26.43 -18.54 -4.83
CA ALA A 150 -27.68 -19.16 -4.41
C ALA A 150 -27.72 -20.59 -4.98
N VAL A 151 -27.59 -21.60 -4.12
CA VAL A 151 -27.74 -22.99 -4.52
C VAL A 151 -29.24 -23.25 -4.61
N ASP A 152 -29.79 -23.31 -5.82
CA ASP A 152 -31.15 -23.80 -6.04
C ASP A 152 -31.23 -25.21 -5.45
N GLY A 153 -32.15 -25.41 -4.50
CA GLY A 153 -32.24 -26.60 -3.63
C GLY A 153 -32.60 -27.93 -4.30
N ALA A 154 -32.30 -28.11 -5.59
CA ALA A 154 -32.61 -29.32 -6.35
C ALA A 154 -31.51 -30.39 -6.33
N GLU A 155 -30.23 -30.04 -6.08
CA GLU A 155 -29.13 -31.01 -6.15
C GLU A 155 -28.85 -31.79 -4.85
N LEU A 156 -29.32 -31.31 -3.69
CA LEU A 156 -29.09 -32.00 -2.40
C LEU A 156 -29.99 -33.24 -2.20
N ALA A 157 -31.00 -33.46 -3.05
CA ALA A 157 -31.83 -34.66 -3.01
C ALA A 157 -31.20 -35.86 -3.74
N ALA A 158 -30.19 -35.65 -4.58
CA ALA A 158 -29.60 -36.72 -5.42
C ALA A 158 -28.51 -37.54 -4.71
N VAL A 159 -27.99 -37.08 -3.56
CA VAL A 159 -26.96 -37.80 -2.78
C VAL A 159 -27.58 -38.63 -1.65
N ALA A 160 -28.89 -38.52 -1.42
CA ALA A 160 -29.62 -39.22 -0.35
C ALA A 160 -30.60 -40.31 -0.84
N ALA A 161 -30.57 -40.69 -2.12
CA ALA A 161 -31.44 -41.72 -2.72
C ALA A 161 -30.66 -42.98 -3.13
#